data_AF-A0A3G3K1U3-F1
#
_entry.id   AF-A0A3G3K1U3-F1
#
_cell.length_a   1.000
_cell.length_b   1.000
_cell.length_c   1.000
_cell.angle_alpha   90.00
_cell.angle_beta   90.00
_cell.angle_gamma   90.00
#
_symmetry.space_group_name_H-M   'P 1'
#
loop_
_entity.id
_entity.type
_entity.pdbx_description
1 polymer ?
#
loop_
_entity_poly.entity_id
_entity_poly.type
_entity_poly.pdbx_seq_one_letter_code
_entity_poly.pdbx_strand_id
1 'polypeptide(L)'
;MHQETYAEPYRLQYHLSPPEGPMSDPNGMVYFEGEYHQFYQFTGRWGHAVSRDLVYWEHLPLAIDRDELGDAWSGSAVVDAKDTSGLFGGKPGLVAIFTHCKNGVQSQSIAYSSDRGRSWRKYNGNPVLPNSGLKDFRDPKVIWHPETGKWVMVVSADKRVQFYSSPNLIDWAFESEFGEGQGSHAAVWECPDLFPLDVDGDPARRKWVLHVSIGDNDETDGSTAQYFIGRFDGKRFVNDLPPEEVRWTDFGQDFYAAVSYSDIPDQDGRRIWLGWMSNWKYPFHVPTSPWKGAMSVPRVLRLRTEGDTVRLVQEPIDELKKLREVPWTANGLEVSDGTRKLAFEGACYEFEMTVEWEKVEEFGVRMRVSGSEATEAGYYVSGNRLFVDRTRSGFSDIIGRSGKPVQFDKCFETERIREGNELKMRGFVDASSVEIFFDDGLQTFTSLIYPNGGSTGLELFAIGGAAVFRNLRVYPIKSIWRR
;
A
#
# COMPACT_ATOMS: atom_id res chain seq x y z
N MET A 1 23.34 26.78 2.60
CA MET A 1 23.45 25.62 1.70
C MET A 1 22.22 24.76 1.91
N HIS A 2 21.12 25.03 1.21
CA HIS A 2 19.86 24.28 1.31
C HIS A 2 19.28 24.03 -0.09
N GLN A 3 20.13 23.63 -1.03
CA GLN A 3 19.73 23.28 -2.39
C GLN A 3 20.16 21.83 -2.64
N GLU A 4 19.16 21.01 -3.02
CA GLU A 4 19.24 19.61 -3.48
C GLU A 4 18.92 18.47 -2.50
N THR A 5 18.07 18.67 -1.49
CA THR A 5 17.37 17.53 -0.87
C THR A 5 16.37 16.95 -1.89
N TYR A 6 16.29 15.62 -2.05
CA TYR A 6 15.34 14.91 -2.94
C TYR A 6 15.60 15.00 -4.46
N ALA A 7 16.83 15.29 -4.89
CA ALA A 7 17.24 15.25 -6.30
C ALA A 7 18.15 14.05 -6.65
N GLU A 8 18.34 13.12 -5.71
CA GLU A 8 19.23 11.98 -5.88
C GLU A 8 18.74 11.01 -6.96
N PRO A 9 19.64 10.23 -7.59
CA PRO A 9 19.23 9.14 -8.47
C PRO A 9 18.16 8.26 -7.83
N TYR A 10 17.17 7.87 -8.63
CA TYR A 10 16.02 7.05 -8.22
C TYR A 10 15.09 7.71 -7.20
N ARG A 11 15.35 8.93 -6.72
CA ARG A 11 14.44 9.58 -5.77
C ARG A 11 13.05 9.75 -6.39
N LEU A 12 12.08 9.07 -5.81
CA LEU A 12 10.67 9.20 -6.18
C LEU A 12 10.21 10.63 -5.96
N GLN A 13 9.61 11.23 -6.97
CA GLN A 13 9.27 12.65 -6.99
C GLN A 13 7.85 12.92 -6.50
N TYR A 14 6.99 11.92 -6.40
CA TYR A 14 5.62 12.11 -5.87
C TYR A 14 5.15 10.99 -4.94
N HIS A 15 6.09 10.25 -4.37
CA HIS A 15 5.86 9.26 -3.31
C HIS A 15 6.55 9.70 -2.02
N LEU A 16 5.90 9.54 -0.87
CA LEU A 16 6.53 9.83 0.41
C LEU A 16 7.73 8.91 0.64
N SER A 17 8.91 9.48 0.83
CA SER A 17 10.14 8.78 1.22
C SER A 17 10.87 9.59 2.30
N PRO A 18 11.66 8.96 3.19
CA PRO A 18 12.36 9.70 4.23
C PRO A 18 13.48 10.54 3.60
N PRO A 19 13.90 11.66 4.21
CA PRO A 19 15.05 12.42 3.72
C PRO A 19 16.29 11.52 3.61
N GLU A 20 16.53 10.70 4.63
CA GLU A 20 17.62 9.75 4.75
C GLU A 20 17.19 8.51 5.57
N GLY A 21 17.95 7.43 5.46
CA GLY A 21 17.74 6.20 6.22
C GLY A 21 16.58 5.32 5.71
N PRO A 22 16.29 4.22 6.41
CA PRO A 22 15.30 3.24 5.97
C PRO A 22 13.89 3.52 6.50
N MET A 23 12.93 3.56 5.58
CA MET A 23 11.49 3.52 5.82
C MET A 23 10.94 2.16 5.41
N SER A 24 10.16 1.51 6.29
CA SER A 24 9.33 0.37 5.92
C SER A 24 7.84 0.65 6.14
N ASP A 25 7.15 -0.23 6.87
CA ASP A 25 5.71 -0.28 7.07
C ASP A 25 5.12 1.09 7.39
N PRO A 26 4.01 1.49 6.76
CA PRO A 26 3.21 2.60 7.24
C PRO A 26 2.63 2.28 8.61
N ASN A 27 2.66 3.24 9.52
CA ASN A 27 2.14 3.10 10.88
C ASN A 27 1.24 4.28 11.23
N GLY A 28 0.41 4.09 12.26
CA GLY A 28 -0.27 5.20 12.92
C GLY A 28 -1.12 6.10 12.01
N MET A 29 -1.57 5.61 10.86
CA MET A 29 -2.25 6.43 9.86
C MET A 29 -3.58 6.93 10.43
N VAL A 30 -3.66 8.22 10.75
CA VAL A 30 -4.82 8.85 11.39
C VAL A 30 -5.04 10.25 10.82
N TYR A 31 -6.29 10.61 10.57
CA TYR A 31 -6.65 11.99 10.27
C TYR A 31 -7.07 12.71 11.57
N PHE A 32 -6.47 13.85 11.85
CA PHE A 32 -6.82 14.63 13.03
C PHE A 32 -6.64 16.13 12.81
N GLU A 33 -7.67 16.90 13.14
CA GLU A 33 -7.67 18.37 13.06
C GLU A 33 -7.09 18.94 11.76
N GLY A 34 -7.55 18.44 10.61
CA GLY A 34 -7.16 18.96 9.30
C GLY A 34 -5.92 18.35 8.67
N GLU A 35 -5.29 17.36 9.32
CA GLU A 35 -4.04 16.76 8.87
C GLU A 35 -4.13 15.23 8.84
N TYR A 36 -3.63 14.64 7.75
CA TYR A 36 -3.28 13.24 7.65
C TYR A 36 -1.91 13.03 8.28
N HIS A 37 -1.86 12.22 9.33
CA HIS A 37 -0.62 11.78 9.96
C HIS A 37 -0.16 10.47 9.35
N GLN A 38 1.03 10.46 8.77
CA GLN A 38 1.68 9.27 8.23
C GLN A 38 2.90 8.95 9.09
N PHE A 39 2.77 7.96 9.98
CA PHE A 39 3.93 7.39 10.63
C PHE A 39 4.46 6.24 9.78
N TYR A 40 5.68 5.83 10.08
CA TYR A 40 6.32 4.72 9.41
C TYR A 40 7.44 4.12 10.25
N GLN A 41 7.70 2.85 10.03
CA GLN A 41 8.78 2.16 10.72
C GLN A 41 10.13 2.71 10.26
N PHE A 42 10.95 3.13 11.22
CA PHE A 42 12.27 3.74 11.02
C PHE A 42 13.26 3.20 12.05
N THR A 43 13.91 2.08 11.76
CA THR A 43 14.93 1.46 12.63
C THR A 43 14.42 1.21 14.07
N GLY A 44 13.30 0.51 14.26
CA GLY A 44 12.77 0.21 15.60
C GLY A 44 12.14 1.42 16.31
N ARG A 45 11.78 2.44 15.55
CA ARG A 45 11.17 3.72 15.99
C ARG A 45 10.12 4.12 14.97
N TRP A 46 9.25 5.06 15.32
CA TRP A 46 8.30 5.65 14.37
C TRP A 46 8.82 6.97 13.83
N GLY A 47 9.08 7.03 12.52
CA GLY A 47 9.19 8.29 11.80
C GLY A 47 7.80 8.91 11.57
N HIS A 48 7.76 10.21 11.25
CA HIS A 48 6.50 10.93 11.16
C HIS A 48 6.53 12.00 10.06
N ALA A 49 5.49 11.99 9.23
CA ALA A 49 5.18 13.08 8.32
C ALA A 49 3.69 13.44 8.42
N VAL A 50 3.35 14.69 8.09
CA VAL A 50 1.96 15.15 8.01
C VAL A 50 1.67 15.75 6.65
N SER A 51 0.42 15.63 6.20
CA SER A 51 -0.07 16.27 4.98
C SER A 51 -1.50 16.78 5.18
N ARG A 52 -1.89 17.79 4.42
CA ARG A 52 -3.30 18.24 4.35
C ARG A 52 -4.04 17.67 3.15
N ASP A 53 -3.32 17.02 2.25
CA ASP A 53 -3.89 16.56 0.98
C ASP A 53 -3.31 15.23 0.48
N LEU A 54 -2.56 14.52 1.33
CA LEU A 54 -1.88 13.24 1.04
C LEU A 54 -0.85 13.32 -0.11
N VAL A 55 -0.52 14.53 -0.57
CA VAL A 55 0.39 14.76 -1.69
C VAL A 55 1.63 15.47 -1.20
N TYR A 56 1.48 16.63 -0.56
CA TYR A 56 2.63 17.37 -0.04
C TYR A 56 2.83 17.04 1.43
N TRP A 57 4.02 16.56 1.77
CA TRP A 57 4.36 16.07 3.10
C TRP A 57 5.35 17.00 3.80
N GLU A 58 5.11 17.22 5.09
CA GLU A 58 6.04 17.86 6.01
C GLU A 58 6.57 16.80 6.97
N HIS A 59 7.88 16.56 6.95
CA HIS A 59 8.53 15.66 7.89
C HIS A 59 8.62 16.31 9.28
N LEU A 60 8.18 15.57 10.28
CA LEU A 60 8.27 15.95 11.69
C LEU A 60 9.37 15.14 12.39
N PRO A 61 9.78 15.52 13.62
CA PRO A 61 10.68 14.69 14.42
C PRO A 61 10.14 13.26 14.62
N LEU A 62 11.03 12.34 15.02
CA LEU A 62 10.63 10.98 15.38
C LEU A 62 9.53 11.02 16.45
N ALA A 63 8.48 10.23 16.25
CA ALA A 63 7.30 10.25 17.11
C ALA A 63 7.44 9.33 18.31
N ILE A 64 7.81 8.07 18.10
CA ILE A 64 7.94 7.05 19.15
C ILE A 64 9.35 6.46 19.08
N ASP A 65 10.14 6.68 20.13
CA ASP A 65 11.51 6.16 20.25
C ASP A 65 11.54 4.79 20.96
N ARG A 66 12.71 4.15 20.98
CA ARG A 66 12.99 2.94 21.77
C ARG A 66 13.05 3.25 23.26
N ASP A 67 12.79 2.27 24.10
CA ASP A 67 13.00 2.40 25.56
C ASP A 67 13.39 1.06 26.21
N GLU A 68 13.24 0.97 27.53
CA GLU A 68 13.54 -0.20 28.34
C GLU A 68 12.72 -1.44 27.96
N LEU A 69 11.56 -1.28 27.32
CA LEU A 69 10.72 -2.35 26.78
C LEU A 69 11.08 -2.70 25.32
N GLY A 70 12.06 -2.03 24.72
CA GLY A 70 12.68 -2.41 23.44
C GLY A 70 12.36 -1.45 22.28
N ASP A 71 12.38 -2.02 21.08
CA ASP A 71 12.06 -1.31 19.85
C ASP A 71 10.55 -1.05 19.76
N ALA A 72 10.16 0.08 19.18
CA ALA A 72 8.80 0.36 18.76
C ALA A 72 8.62 -0.15 17.32
N TRP A 73 7.84 -1.23 17.18
CA TRP A 73 7.45 -1.83 15.91
C TRP A 73 6.08 -1.31 15.46
N SER A 74 5.60 -1.83 14.32
CA SER A 74 4.39 -1.38 13.64
C SER A 74 3.14 -1.37 14.52
N GLY A 75 2.16 -0.58 14.10
CA GLY A 75 0.91 -0.37 14.81
C GLY A 75 0.06 0.73 14.20
N SER A 76 -0.99 1.13 14.92
CA SER A 76 -2.02 2.07 14.46
C SER A 76 -2.17 3.26 15.41
N ALA A 77 -2.97 4.25 15.00
CA ALA A 77 -3.35 5.36 15.85
C ALA A 77 -4.84 5.65 15.65
N VAL A 78 -5.47 6.21 16.68
CA VAL A 78 -6.89 6.57 16.70
C VAL A 78 -7.09 7.89 17.41
N VAL A 79 -8.21 8.56 17.11
CA VAL A 79 -8.68 9.72 17.86
C VAL A 79 -9.56 9.26 19.02
N ASP A 80 -9.09 9.41 20.25
CA ASP A 80 -9.91 9.17 21.45
C ASP A 80 -10.80 10.39 21.72
N ALA A 81 -11.81 10.58 20.88
CA ALA A 81 -12.65 11.78 20.85
C ALA A 81 -13.42 12.06 22.15
N LYS A 82 -13.66 11.01 22.95
CA LYS A 82 -14.41 11.09 24.21
C LYS A 82 -13.53 10.94 25.45
N ASP A 83 -12.21 10.93 25.29
CA ASP A 83 -11.24 10.65 26.36
C ASP A 83 -11.61 9.38 27.15
N THR A 84 -11.98 8.32 26.42
CA THR A 84 -12.32 7.01 27.00
C THR A 84 -11.13 6.40 27.75
N SER A 85 -9.91 6.75 27.36
CA SER A 85 -8.67 6.36 28.03
C SER A 85 -8.39 7.15 29.32
N GLY A 86 -8.99 8.34 29.49
CA GLY A 86 -8.74 9.25 30.60
C GLY A 86 -7.35 9.93 30.55
N LEU A 87 -6.67 9.91 29.40
CA LEU A 87 -5.32 10.44 29.22
C LEU A 87 -5.31 11.93 28.90
N PHE A 88 -6.46 12.54 28.58
CA PHE A 88 -6.54 13.88 28.00
C PHE A 88 -7.34 14.89 28.84
N GLY A 89 -7.79 14.52 30.03
CA GLY A 89 -8.50 15.44 30.93
C GLY A 89 -9.83 15.94 30.37
N GLY A 90 -10.56 15.08 29.65
CA GLY A 90 -11.87 15.31 29.05
C GLY A 90 -11.83 15.92 27.65
N LYS A 91 -10.67 16.00 26.99
CA LYS A 91 -10.53 16.53 25.63
C LYS A 91 -10.17 15.42 24.62
N PRO A 92 -10.46 15.59 23.32
CA PRO A 92 -9.94 14.70 22.30
C PRO A 92 -8.40 14.69 22.27
N GLY A 93 -7.83 13.53 21.93
CA GLY A 93 -6.40 13.38 21.69
C GLY A 93 -6.09 12.14 20.85
N LEU A 94 -4.84 12.02 20.45
CA LEU A 94 -4.37 10.87 19.67
C LEU A 94 -3.80 9.80 20.58
N VAL A 95 -4.18 8.54 20.34
CA VAL A 95 -3.57 7.37 20.96
C VAL A 95 -2.97 6.51 19.86
N ALA A 96 -1.66 6.26 19.94
CA ALA A 96 -0.94 5.29 19.13
C ALA A 96 -0.87 3.97 19.89
N ILE A 97 -1.17 2.88 19.21
CA ILE A 97 -1.11 1.51 19.72
C ILE A 97 -0.10 0.77 18.86
N PHE A 98 0.93 0.22 19.49
CA PHE A 98 2.11 -0.27 18.78
C PHE A 98 2.73 -1.47 19.50
N THR A 99 3.51 -2.26 18.76
CA THR A 99 4.22 -3.39 19.36
C THR A 99 5.55 -2.94 19.94
N HIS A 100 5.79 -3.25 21.23
CA HIS A 100 7.14 -3.26 21.79
C HIS A 100 7.78 -4.63 21.54
N CYS A 101 9.00 -4.63 21.02
CA CYS A 101 9.79 -5.83 20.82
C CYS A 101 11.14 -5.75 21.53
N LYS A 102 11.38 -6.67 22.47
CA LYS A 102 12.66 -6.81 23.17
C LYS A 102 13.08 -8.26 23.22
N ASN A 103 14.27 -8.55 22.72
CA ASN A 103 14.84 -9.90 22.70
C ASN A 103 13.88 -10.95 22.09
N GLY A 104 13.09 -10.54 21.08
CA GLY A 104 12.09 -11.37 20.41
C GLY A 104 10.72 -11.44 21.10
N VAL A 105 10.55 -10.92 22.32
CA VAL A 105 9.25 -10.84 22.98
C VAL A 105 8.48 -9.63 22.47
N GLN A 106 7.33 -9.86 21.86
CA GLN A 106 6.48 -8.85 21.22
C GLN A 106 5.22 -8.61 22.05
N SER A 107 4.93 -7.39 22.50
CA SER A 107 3.75 -7.05 23.33
C SER A 107 3.13 -5.72 22.91
N GLN A 108 1.85 -5.47 23.19
CA GLN A 108 1.18 -4.25 22.70
C GLN A 108 1.20 -3.15 23.76
N SER A 109 1.64 -1.98 23.35
CA SER A 109 1.82 -0.78 24.18
C SER A 109 1.06 0.39 23.56
N ILE A 110 0.84 1.45 24.35
CA ILE A 110 0.25 2.69 23.86
C ILE A 110 1.13 3.91 24.17
N ALA A 111 1.03 4.91 23.29
CA ALA A 111 1.52 6.26 23.51
C ALA A 111 0.39 7.24 23.17
N TYR A 112 0.43 8.44 23.74
CA TYR A 112 -0.61 9.44 23.52
C TYR A 112 -0.03 10.82 23.25
N SER A 113 -0.79 11.61 22.50
CA SER A 113 -0.45 12.99 22.13
C SER A 113 -1.66 13.89 22.32
N SER A 114 -1.47 14.95 23.11
CA SER A 114 -2.46 16.00 23.37
C SER A 114 -2.21 17.28 22.56
N ASP A 115 -1.21 17.26 21.68
CA ASP A 115 -0.73 18.41 20.90
C ASP A 115 -0.80 18.16 19.39
N ARG A 116 -1.83 17.43 18.93
CA ARG A 116 -2.06 17.07 17.52
C ARG A 116 -0.90 16.27 16.93
N GLY A 117 -0.43 15.26 17.66
CA GLY A 117 0.60 14.33 17.20
C GLY A 117 1.99 14.93 17.10
N ARG A 118 2.26 16.10 17.69
CA ARG A 118 3.57 16.77 17.60
C ARG A 118 4.58 16.20 18.59
N SER A 119 4.12 15.79 19.76
CA SER A 119 4.90 15.05 20.74
C SER A 119 4.10 13.89 21.32
N TRP A 120 4.80 12.84 21.73
CA TRP A 120 4.20 11.60 22.20
C TRP A 120 4.76 11.21 23.57
N ARG A 121 3.85 10.81 24.46
CA ARG A 121 4.18 10.24 25.75
C ARG A 121 3.74 8.79 25.80
N LYS A 122 4.68 7.88 26.05
CA LYS A 122 4.35 6.47 26.31
C LYS A 122 3.59 6.34 27.63
N TYR A 123 2.59 5.47 27.66
CA TYR A 123 1.82 5.19 28.86
C TYR A 123 2.66 4.44 29.90
N ASN A 124 2.65 4.91 31.14
CA ASN A 124 3.47 4.34 32.20
C ASN A 124 3.11 2.88 32.55
N GLY A 125 1.87 2.45 32.24
CA GLY A 125 1.40 1.09 32.47
C GLY A 125 1.68 0.12 31.32
N ASN A 126 2.55 0.48 30.37
CA ASN A 126 2.90 -0.41 29.27
C ASN A 126 3.66 -1.67 29.72
N PRO A 127 3.50 -2.80 29.01
CA PRO A 127 2.56 -3.02 27.91
C PRO A 127 1.11 -3.17 28.40
N VAL A 128 0.14 -2.64 27.63
CA VAL A 128 -1.30 -2.77 27.94
C VAL A 128 -1.86 -4.13 27.56
N LEU A 129 -1.21 -4.83 26.63
CA LEU A 129 -1.53 -6.22 26.29
C LEU A 129 -0.23 -7.04 26.24
N PRO A 130 0.16 -7.65 27.37
CA PRO A 130 1.36 -8.49 27.42
C PRO A 130 1.17 -9.76 26.58
N ASN A 131 2.28 -10.30 26.09
CA ASN A 131 2.27 -11.53 25.31
C ASN A 131 2.09 -12.75 26.23
N SER A 132 1.11 -13.60 25.93
CA SER A 132 0.80 -14.82 26.67
C SER A 132 1.66 -16.04 26.26
N GLY A 133 2.83 -15.82 25.64
CA GLY A 133 3.74 -16.88 25.18
C GLY A 133 3.64 -17.23 23.69
N LEU A 134 3.01 -16.38 22.89
CA LEU A 134 2.97 -16.47 21.44
C LEU A 134 4.33 -16.08 20.85
N LYS A 135 4.80 -16.84 19.86
CA LYS A 135 6.06 -16.59 19.15
C LYS A 135 6.03 -15.26 18.39
N ASP A 136 4.96 -15.03 17.65
CA ASP A 136 4.72 -13.87 16.82
C ASP A 136 3.42 -13.21 17.34
N PHE A 137 3.48 -11.96 17.79
CA PHE A 137 2.34 -11.22 18.35
C PHE A 137 2.53 -9.71 18.16
N ARG A 138 2.09 -9.16 17.02
CA ARG A 138 2.45 -7.80 16.61
C ARG A 138 1.45 -7.12 15.69
N ASP A 139 1.72 -5.85 15.42
CA ASP A 139 1.05 -4.99 14.44
C ASP A 139 -0.43 -4.71 14.78
N PRO A 140 -0.73 -4.13 15.95
CA PRO A 140 -2.10 -3.89 16.38
C PRO A 140 -2.77 -2.80 15.54
N LYS A 141 -3.84 -3.15 14.81
CA LYS A 141 -4.81 -2.21 14.24
C LYS A 141 -5.98 -2.05 15.19
N VAL A 142 -6.23 -0.81 15.62
CA VAL A 142 -7.36 -0.47 16.47
C VAL A 142 -8.38 0.37 15.71
N ILE A 143 -9.66 0.08 15.94
CA ILE A 143 -10.81 0.85 15.43
C ILE A 143 -11.84 1.07 16.55
N TRP A 144 -12.61 2.15 16.44
CA TRP A 144 -13.86 2.28 17.20
C TRP A 144 -14.97 1.50 16.48
N HIS A 145 -15.64 0.60 17.18
CA HIS A 145 -16.80 -0.14 16.65
C HIS A 145 -18.09 0.46 17.22
N PRO A 146 -18.79 1.33 16.48
CA PRO A 146 -19.89 2.13 17.02
C PRO A 146 -21.09 1.29 17.47
N GLU A 147 -21.36 0.15 16.83
CA GLU A 147 -22.49 -0.73 17.13
C GLU A 147 -22.33 -1.42 18.50
N THR A 148 -21.10 -1.66 18.95
CA THR A 148 -20.83 -2.24 20.28
C THR A 148 -20.37 -1.19 21.29
N GLY A 149 -20.06 0.02 20.84
CA GLY A 149 -19.55 1.10 21.70
C GLY A 149 -18.21 0.76 22.35
N LYS A 150 -17.33 0.06 21.63
CA LYS A 150 -16.02 -0.38 22.12
C LYS A 150 -14.91 -0.14 21.11
N TRP A 151 -13.69 -0.01 21.61
CA TRP A 151 -12.50 -0.19 20.80
C TRP A 151 -12.32 -1.67 20.48
N VAL A 152 -11.91 -1.95 19.25
CA VAL A 152 -11.56 -3.30 18.77
C VAL A 152 -10.14 -3.25 18.27
N MET A 153 -9.31 -4.18 18.73
CA MET A 153 -7.97 -4.44 18.21
C MET A 153 -8.01 -5.71 17.37
N VAL A 154 -7.45 -5.66 16.17
CA VAL A 154 -6.99 -6.84 15.44
C VAL A 154 -5.46 -6.84 15.46
N VAL A 155 -4.87 -7.96 15.87
CA VAL A 155 -3.41 -8.10 16.03
C VAL A 155 -2.98 -9.42 15.40
N SER A 156 -1.82 -9.41 14.75
CA SER A 156 -1.25 -10.65 14.22
C SER A 156 -0.79 -11.55 15.35
N ALA A 157 -1.07 -12.85 15.20
CA ALA A 157 -0.59 -13.91 16.07
C ALA A 157 -0.14 -15.10 15.21
N ASP A 158 1.13 -15.12 14.79
CA ASP A 158 1.68 -16.11 13.84
C ASP A 158 0.94 -16.06 12.47
N LYS A 159 0.32 -17.14 12.00
CA LYS A 159 -0.40 -17.19 10.71
C LYS A 159 -1.90 -16.95 10.83
N ARG A 160 -2.32 -16.18 11.85
CA ARG A 160 -3.71 -15.83 12.12
C ARG A 160 -3.77 -14.45 12.77
N VAL A 161 -4.97 -13.91 12.93
CA VAL A 161 -5.22 -12.71 13.73
C VAL A 161 -6.05 -13.03 14.96
N GLN A 162 -5.85 -12.25 16.01
CA GLN A 162 -6.67 -12.25 17.22
C GLN A 162 -7.41 -10.93 17.36
N PHE A 163 -8.66 -11.00 17.84
CA PHE A 163 -9.50 -9.85 18.12
C PHE A 163 -9.62 -9.64 19.62
N TYR A 164 -9.45 -8.39 20.05
CA TYR A 164 -9.66 -7.95 21.42
C TYR A 164 -10.60 -6.76 21.45
N SER A 165 -11.38 -6.60 22.52
CA SER A 165 -12.17 -5.39 22.76
C SER A 165 -11.74 -4.66 24.02
N SER A 166 -11.90 -3.34 24.02
CA SER A 166 -11.58 -2.49 25.18
C SER A 166 -12.58 -1.34 25.32
N PRO A 167 -12.99 -0.99 26.55
CA PRO A 167 -13.75 0.23 26.79
C PRO A 167 -12.88 1.50 26.80
N ASN A 168 -11.56 1.38 26.97
CA ASN A 168 -10.68 2.50 27.35
C ASN A 168 -9.27 2.46 26.72
N LEU A 169 -9.03 1.63 25.71
CA LEU A 169 -7.72 1.41 25.04
C LEU A 169 -6.62 0.80 25.93
N ILE A 170 -6.88 0.59 27.22
CA ILE A 170 -5.92 0.13 28.22
C ILE A 170 -6.25 -1.31 28.64
N ASP A 171 -7.50 -1.56 29.02
CA ASP A 171 -7.95 -2.87 29.48
C ASP A 171 -8.53 -3.65 28.29
N TRP A 172 -7.80 -4.67 27.84
CA TRP A 172 -8.18 -5.48 26.67
C TRP A 172 -8.71 -6.86 27.07
N ALA A 173 -9.83 -7.26 26.48
CA ALA A 173 -10.41 -8.59 26.62
C ALA A 173 -10.31 -9.33 25.28
N PHE A 174 -9.79 -10.56 25.30
CA PHE A 174 -9.80 -11.44 24.12
C PHE A 174 -11.25 -11.77 23.72
N GLU A 175 -11.54 -11.73 22.42
CA GLU A 175 -12.87 -12.00 21.88
C GLU A 175 -12.88 -13.24 20.97
N SER A 176 -12.02 -13.28 19.95
CA SER A 176 -11.92 -14.43 19.03
C SER A 176 -10.62 -14.42 18.23
N GLU A 177 -10.45 -15.42 17.36
CA GLU A 177 -9.39 -15.48 16.37
C GLU A 177 -9.95 -15.80 14.97
N PHE A 178 -9.21 -15.40 13.94
CA PHE A 178 -9.52 -15.71 12.55
C PHE A 178 -8.23 -16.05 11.80
N GLY A 179 -8.28 -17.06 10.94
CA GLY A 179 -7.18 -17.35 10.02
C GLY A 179 -7.05 -18.83 9.73
N GLU A 180 -7.33 -19.72 10.69
CA GLU A 180 -7.14 -21.17 10.50
C GLU A 180 -7.87 -21.69 9.23
N GLY A 181 -7.07 -22.16 8.27
CA GLY A 181 -7.55 -22.67 6.98
C GLY A 181 -8.08 -21.62 6.00
N GLN A 182 -8.01 -20.32 6.33
CA GLN A 182 -8.49 -19.20 5.52
C GLN A 182 -7.36 -18.55 4.74
N GLY A 183 -7.42 -18.61 3.41
CA GLY A 183 -6.45 -18.00 2.52
C GLY A 183 -5.04 -18.59 2.64
N SER A 184 -4.05 -17.83 2.19
CA SER A 184 -2.66 -18.28 2.20
C SER A 184 -2.05 -18.25 3.60
N HIS A 185 -1.29 -19.28 3.91
CA HIS A 185 -0.49 -19.43 5.13
C HIS A 185 0.99 -19.62 4.79
N ALA A 186 1.44 -19.09 3.65
CA ALA A 186 2.81 -19.27 3.16
C ALA A 186 3.87 -18.82 4.19
N ALA A 187 3.58 -17.71 4.90
CA ALA A 187 4.43 -17.19 5.98
C ALA A 187 3.58 -16.65 7.15
N VAL A 188 4.27 -16.04 8.11
CA VAL A 188 3.65 -15.25 9.19
C VAL A 188 2.74 -14.18 8.60
N TRP A 189 1.58 -13.97 9.23
CA TRP A 189 0.70 -12.85 8.90
C TRP A 189 1.18 -11.60 9.64
N GLU A 190 1.09 -10.44 9.02
CA GLU A 190 1.62 -9.17 9.53
C GLU A 190 0.66 -8.05 9.14
N CYS A 191 0.76 -6.90 9.82
CA CYS A 191 0.06 -5.66 9.46
C CYS A 191 -1.45 -5.84 9.12
N PRO A 192 -2.26 -6.42 10.02
CA PRO A 192 -3.68 -6.54 9.78
C PRO A 192 -4.35 -5.17 9.65
N ASP A 193 -5.38 -5.07 8.81
CA ASP A 193 -6.27 -3.91 8.75
C ASP A 193 -7.72 -4.37 8.68
N LEU A 194 -8.62 -3.69 9.40
CA LEU A 194 -10.03 -4.05 9.50
C LEU A 194 -10.91 -2.81 9.36
N PHE A 195 -11.81 -2.81 8.38
CA PHE A 195 -12.70 -1.68 8.13
C PHE A 195 -13.97 -2.10 7.36
N PRO A 196 -15.09 -1.38 7.53
CA PRO A 196 -16.27 -1.59 6.71
C PRO A 196 -16.17 -0.82 5.37
N LEU A 197 -16.82 -1.37 4.33
CA LEU A 197 -17.04 -0.72 3.04
C LEU A 197 -18.44 -1.04 2.50
N ASP A 198 -19.03 -0.07 1.82
CA ASP A 198 -20.32 -0.22 1.15
C ASP A 198 -20.12 -0.81 -0.25
N VAL A 199 -20.85 -1.89 -0.56
CA VAL A 199 -20.75 -2.57 -1.85
C VAL A 199 -21.50 -1.77 -2.91
N ASP A 200 -20.82 -1.41 -3.99
CA ASP A 200 -21.33 -0.53 -5.05
C ASP A 200 -21.83 0.82 -4.53
N GLY A 201 -21.33 1.26 -3.37
CA GLY A 201 -21.78 2.48 -2.70
C GLY A 201 -23.14 2.38 -2.03
N ASP A 202 -23.71 1.18 -1.86
CA ASP A 202 -24.97 0.94 -1.16
C ASP A 202 -24.74 0.58 0.33
N PRO A 203 -25.09 1.46 1.29
CA PRO A 203 -24.96 1.18 2.71
C PRO A 203 -25.76 -0.03 3.20
N ALA A 204 -26.83 -0.41 2.52
CA ALA A 204 -27.62 -1.60 2.87
C ALA A 204 -26.86 -2.90 2.57
N ARG A 205 -25.82 -2.84 1.75
CA ARG A 205 -24.97 -3.98 1.35
C ARG A 205 -23.59 -3.94 1.99
N ARG A 206 -23.40 -3.17 3.06
CA ARG A 206 -22.12 -3.03 3.78
C ARG A 206 -21.49 -4.38 4.13
N LYS A 207 -20.18 -4.48 3.90
CA LYS A 207 -19.34 -5.62 4.27
C LYS A 207 -18.13 -5.15 5.06
N TRP A 208 -17.50 -6.06 5.78
CA TRP A 208 -16.23 -5.84 6.44
C TRP A 208 -15.10 -6.42 5.58
N VAL A 209 -14.00 -5.69 5.48
CA VAL A 209 -12.77 -6.14 4.85
C VAL A 209 -11.73 -6.37 5.94
N LEU A 210 -11.13 -7.57 5.95
CA LEU A 210 -9.95 -7.88 6.74
C LEU A 210 -8.78 -8.08 5.78
N HIS A 211 -7.75 -7.27 5.91
CA HIS A 211 -6.49 -7.40 5.20
C HIS A 211 -5.42 -7.98 6.13
N VAL A 212 -4.52 -8.80 5.58
CA VAL A 212 -3.28 -9.22 6.24
C VAL A 212 -2.14 -9.27 5.22
N SER A 213 -0.99 -8.78 5.63
CA SER A 213 0.26 -8.98 4.91
C SER A 213 0.87 -10.35 5.24
N ILE A 214 1.67 -10.91 4.35
CA ILE A 214 2.33 -12.22 4.49
C ILE A 214 3.83 -12.02 4.30
N GLY A 215 4.63 -12.38 5.30
CA GLY A 215 6.08 -12.21 5.30
C GLY A 215 6.81 -12.91 4.14
N ASP A 216 8.09 -12.59 3.96
CA ASP A 216 8.96 -13.21 2.94
C ASP A 216 8.98 -14.75 3.03
N ASN A 217 8.83 -15.40 1.88
CA ASN A 217 8.79 -16.85 1.73
C ASN A 217 9.07 -17.28 0.29
N ASP A 218 9.30 -18.59 0.10
CA ASP A 218 9.62 -19.16 -1.21
C ASP A 218 8.38 -19.38 -2.10
N GLU A 219 7.19 -19.56 -1.53
CA GLU A 219 5.94 -19.84 -2.28
C GLU A 219 5.48 -18.62 -3.09
N THR A 220 5.52 -17.43 -2.49
CA THR A 220 5.16 -16.15 -3.14
C THR A 220 6.38 -15.37 -3.62
N ASP A 221 7.57 -15.98 -3.55
CA ASP A 221 8.86 -15.39 -3.95
C ASP A 221 9.09 -13.99 -3.34
N GLY A 222 8.81 -13.85 -2.04
CA GLY A 222 8.83 -12.56 -1.35
C GLY A 222 7.62 -12.34 -0.48
N SER A 223 7.58 -11.17 0.17
CA SER A 223 6.41 -10.74 0.93
C SER A 223 5.25 -10.34 0.01
N THR A 224 4.01 -10.54 0.46
CA THR A 224 2.79 -10.20 -0.29
C THR A 224 1.66 -9.84 0.68
N ALA A 225 0.43 -9.68 0.21
CA ALA A 225 -0.72 -9.38 1.05
C ALA A 225 -2.02 -9.91 0.45
N GLN A 226 -2.92 -10.35 1.33
CA GLN A 226 -4.24 -10.88 0.98
C GLN A 226 -5.35 -10.15 1.73
N TYR A 227 -6.59 -10.30 1.25
CA TYR A 227 -7.77 -9.77 1.92
C TYR A 227 -8.94 -10.74 1.91
N PHE A 228 -9.83 -10.53 2.87
CA PHE A 228 -11.08 -11.26 3.07
C PHE A 228 -12.24 -10.26 3.10
N ILE A 229 -13.37 -10.63 2.50
CA ILE A 229 -14.61 -9.86 2.57
C ILE A 229 -15.62 -10.69 3.35
N GLY A 230 -16.28 -10.07 4.30
CA GLY A 230 -17.12 -10.79 5.23
C GLY A 230 -17.99 -9.92 6.11
N ARG A 231 -18.30 -10.47 7.28
CA ARG A 231 -19.08 -9.84 8.34
C ARG A 231 -18.26 -9.79 9.62
N PHE A 232 -18.41 -8.72 10.38
CA PHE A 232 -17.82 -8.55 11.70
C PHE A 232 -18.89 -8.02 12.66
N ASP A 233 -18.99 -8.63 13.84
CA ASP A 233 -20.00 -8.29 14.85
C ASP A 233 -19.41 -7.52 16.05
N GLY A 234 -18.17 -7.05 15.94
CA GLY A 234 -17.41 -6.46 17.04
C GLY A 234 -16.59 -7.47 17.85
N LYS A 235 -16.72 -8.76 17.57
CA LYS A 235 -15.98 -9.84 18.24
C LYS A 235 -15.36 -10.84 17.27
N ARG A 236 -16.10 -11.29 16.25
CA ARG A 236 -15.73 -12.36 15.32
C ARG A 236 -15.89 -11.91 13.88
N PHE A 237 -14.87 -12.18 13.07
CA PHE A 237 -14.94 -12.05 11.61
C PHE A 237 -15.38 -13.38 10.98
N VAL A 238 -16.28 -13.29 10.01
CA VAL A 238 -16.76 -14.43 9.21
C VAL A 238 -16.57 -14.11 7.74
N ASN A 239 -15.66 -14.84 7.09
CA ASN A 239 -15.41 -14.74 5.65
C ASN A 239 -16.65 -15.17 4.85
N ASP A 240 -17.00 -14.42 3.81
CA ASP A 240 -18.13 -14.76 2.94
C ASP A 240 -17.75 -15.79 1.86
N LEU A 241 -16.46 -15.96 1.59
CA LEU A 241 -15.95 -16.86 0.55
C LEU A 241 -15.43 -18.18 1.12
N PRO A 242 -15.28 -19.22 0.28
CA PRO A 242 -14.64 -20.47 0.69
C PRO A 242 -13.25 -20.22 1.30
N PRO A 243 -12.85 -20.98 2.34
CA PRO A 243 -11.58 -20.79 3.02
C PRO A 243 -10.36 -20.88 2.09
N GLU A 244 -10.41 -21.69 1.05
CA GLU A 244 -9.32 -21.89 0.09
C GLU A 244 -9.17 -20.76 -0.95
N GLU A 245 -10.16 -19.85 -1.07
CA GLU A 245 -10.09 -18.76 -2.04
C GLU A 245 -9.15 -17.66 -1.54
N VAL A 246 -8.00 -17.52 -2.20
CA VAL A 246 -7.03 -16.45 -1.90
C VAL A 246 -7.28 -15.24 -2.79
N ARG A 247 -7.34 -14.05 -2.19
CA ARG A 247 -7.44 -12.79 -2.90
C ARG A 247 -6.30 -11.87 -2.53
N TRP A 248 -5.44 -11.60 -3.50
CA TRP A 248 -4.29 -10.72 -3.36
C TRP A 248 -4.69 -9.26 -3.43
N THR A 249 -4.04 -8.41 -2.65
CA THR A 249 -4.26 -6.95 -2.71
C THR A 249 -3.49 -6.29 -3.85
N ASP A 250 -2.38 -6.86 -4.28
CA ASP A 250 -1.57 -6.35 -5.38
C ASP A 250 -0.85 -7.53 -6.03
N PHE A 251 -0.71 -7.51 -7.35
CA PHE A 251 -0.07 -8.59 -8.12
C PHE A 251 1.38 -8.27 -8.50
N GLY A 252 1.87 -7.07 -8.15
CA GLY A 252 3.29 -6.76 -8.16
C GLY A 252 3.99 -7.25 -6.89
N GLN A 253 5.30 -7.03 -6.79
CA GLN A 253 6.10 -7.49 -5.65
C GLN A 253 6.29 -6.41 -4.58
N ASP A 254 6.05 -5.14 -4.91
CA ASP A 254 6.48 -4.02 -4.09
C ASP A 254 5.29 -3.27 -3.47
N PHE A 255 4.30 -3.97 -2.92
CA PHE A 255 3.20 -3.38 -2.15
C PHE A 255 2.92 -4.23 -0.91
N TYR A 256 3.43 -3.79 0.23
CA TYR A 256 3.42 -4.56 1.47
C TYR A 256 2.97 -3.72 2.68
N ALA A 257 2.49 -4.37 3.75
CA ALA A 257 2.10 -3.72 5.00
C ALA A 257 1.07 -2.60 4.80
N ALA A 258 0.17 -2.74 3.82
CA ALA A 258 -0.82 -1.71 3.54
C ALA A 258 -1.79 -1.55 4.72
N VAL A 259 -1.91 -0.33 5.23
CA VAL A 259 -2.88 0.00 6.29
C VAL A 259 -3.63 1.28 5.94
N SER A 260 -4.84 1.42 6.48
CA SER A 260 -5.71 2.54 6.20
C SER A 260 -5.71 3.61 7.28
N TYR A 261 -5.95 4.84 6.85
CA TYR A 261 -6.22 5.97 7.74
C TYR A 261 -7.44 5.71 8.63
N SER A 262 -7.27 5.86 9.94
CA SER A 262 -8.37 6.03 10.89
C SER A 262 -8.91 7.47 10.87
N ASP A 263 -10.14 7.63 11.34
CA ASP A 263 -10.74 8.93 11.68
C ASP A 263 -10.80 9.97 10.54
N ILE A 264 -10.79 9.52 9.27
CA ILE A 264 -11.19 10.36 8.14
C ILE A 264 -12.65 10.80 8.38
N PRO A 265 -12.99 12.10 8.28
CA PRO A 265 -14.33 12.59 8.57
C PRO A 265 -15.38 12.00 7.62
N ASP A 266 -16.59 11.77 8.12
CA ASP A 266 -17.70 11.20 7.35
C ASP A 266 -18.03 11.99 6.07
N GLN A 267 -17.75 13.31 6.04
CA GLN A 267 -17.96 14.15 4.85
C GLN A 267 -17.01 13.79 3.69
N ASP A 268 -15.82 13.28 4.00
CA ASP A 268 -14.92 12.70 3.00
C ASP A 268 -15.31 11.23 2.78
N GLY A 269 -15.43 10.46 3.88
CA GLY A 269 -15.95 9.09 3.88
C GLY A 269 -15.09 8.06 3.15
N ARG A 270 -13.96 8.46 2.53
CA ARG A 270 -13.08 7.52 1.83
C ARG A 270 -12.30 6.67 2.83
N ARG A 271 -12.07 5.41 2.43
CA ARG A 271 -11.07 4.53 3.04
C ARG A 271 -9.82 4.59 2.18
N ILE A 272 -8.69 5.02 2.73
CA ILE A 272 -7.46 5.26 1.96
C ILE A 272 -6.32 4.41 2.50
N TRP A 273 -5.71 3.59 1.64
CA TRP A 273 -4.49 2.82 1.89
C TRP A 273 -3.24 3.54 1.39
N LEU A 274 -2.15 3.33 2.11
CA LEU A 274 -0.78 3.38 1.59
C LEU A 274 -0.10 2.08 1.99
N GLY A 275 0.78 1.56 1.14
CA GLY A 275 1.64 0.42 1.43
C GLY A 275 3.11 0.80 1.35
N TRP A 276 3.96 0.06 2.04
CA TRP A 276 5.41 0.13 1.84
C TRP A 276 5.75 -0.39 0.44
N MET A 277 6.38 0.48 -0.36
CA MET A 277 6.76 0.18 -1.72
C MET A 277 8.14 -0.48 -1.79
N SER A 278 8.20 -1.75 -1.38
CA SER A 278 9.38 -2.63 -1.41
C SER A 278 8.97 -4.05 -1.01
N ASN A 279 9.93 -4.98 -0.94
CA ASN A 279 9.71 -6.36 -0.54
C ASN A 279 10.72 -6.83 0.53
N TRP A 280 10.27 -7.67 1.47
CA TRP A 280 11.13 -8.29 2.50
C TRP A 280 12.15 -9.31 1.94
N LYS A 281 12.06 -9.66 0.66
CA LYS A 281 13.07 -10.44 -0.06
C LYS A 281 14.38 -9.68 -0.27
N TYR A 282 14.32 -8.36 -0.44
CA TYR A 282 15.48 -7.47 -0.67
C TYR A 282 15.39 -6.14 0.10
N PRO A 283 15.07 -6.18 1.41
CA PRO A 283 14.74 -4.99 2.18
C PRO A 283 15.98 -4.09 2.26
N PHE A 284 15.83 -2.84 1.84
CA PHE A 284 16.89 -1.81 1.91
C PHE A 284 18.17 -2.10 1.09
N HIS A 285 18.19 -3.15 0.28
CA HIS A 285 19.34 -3.50 -0.58
C HIS A 285 19.27 -2.92 -2.00
N VAL A 286 18.16 -2.25 -2.32
CA VAL A 286 17.96 -1.50 -3.57
C VAL A 286 18.98 -0.36 -3.73
N PRO A 287 19.33 0.07 -4.96
CA PRO A 287 20.43 1.01 -5.23
C PRO A 287 20.10 2.49 -4.93
N THR A 288 19.36 2.77 -3.86
CA THR A 288 19.02 4.14 -3.43
C THR A 288 19.94 4.62 -2.29
N SER A 289 20.29 5.90 -2.27
CA SER A 289 21.11 6.52 -1.22
C SER A 289 20.87 8.04 -1.22
N PRO A 290 20.84 8.74 -0.06
CA PRO A 290 21.04 8.25 1.32
C PRO A 290 19.77 7.64 1.96
N TRP A 291 18.72 7.40 1.17
CA TRP A 291 17.41 6.94 1.60
C TRP A 291 17.12 5.50 1.16
N LYS A 292 16.23 4.80 1.86
CA LYS A 292 15.71 3.48 1.46
C LYS A 292 14.22 3.39 1.75
N GLY A 293 13.44 2.89 0.79
CA GLY A 293 12.01 2.65 0.92
C GLY A 293 11.16 3.92 0.78
N ALA A 294 9.91 3.73 0.38
CA ALA A 294 8.90 4.77 0.21
C ALA A 294 7.51 4.18 0.42
N MET A 295 6.50 5.05 0.49
CA MET A 295 5.10 4.65 0.41
C MET A 295 4.64 4.61 -1.05
N SER A 296 3.70 3.73 -1.38
CA SER A 296 2.97 3.74 -2.65
C SER A 296 2.15 5.03 -2.82
N VAL A 297 1.58 5.27 -4.01
CA VAL A 297 0.54 6.29 -4.11
C VAL A 297 -0.63 5.95 -3.16
N PRO A 298 -1.30 6.96 -2.57
CA PRO A 298 -2.49 6.72 -1.76
C PRO A 298 -3.63 6.17 -2.62
N ARG A 299 -4.29 5.10 -2.14
CA ARG A 299 -5.35 4.37 -2.85
C ARG A 299 -6.67 4.44 -2.08
N VAL A 300 -7.70 5.00 -2.69
CA VAL A 300 -9.09 4.87 -2.23
C VAL A 300 -9.55 3.44 -2.45
N LEU A 301 -10.15 2.85 -1.42
CA LEU A 301 -10.70 1.50 -1.45
C LEU A 301 -12.21 1.53 -1.62
N ARG A 302 -12.72 0.64 -2.47
CA ARG A 302 -14.15 0.40 -2.66
C ARG A 302 -14.42 -1.09 -2.79
N LEU A 303 -15.66 -1.49 -2.51
CA LEU A 303 -16.16 -2.81 -2.87
C LEU A 303 -17.06 -2.68 -4.10
N ARG A 304 -16.82 -3.52 -5.11
CA ARG A 304 -17.59 -3.53 -6.35
C ARG A 304 -18.09 -4.93 -6.65
N THR A 305 -19.31 -5.05 -7.16
CA THR A 305 -19.81 -6.31 -7.71
C THR A 305 -19.18 -6.55 -9.09
N GLU A 306 -18.49 -7.66 -9.26
CA GLU A 306 -17.89 -8.13 -10.50
C GLU A 306 -18.36 -9.58 -10.73
N GLY A 307 -19.23 -9.75 -11.73
CA GLY A 307 -20.00 -11.00 -11.91
C GLY A 307 -20.85 -11.31 -10.67
N ASP A 308 -20.74 -12.54 -10.18
CA ASP A 308 -21.46 -13.02 -8.98
C ASP A 308 -20.68 -12.76 -7.67
N THR A 309 -19.55 -12.05 -7.73
CA THR A 309 -18.68 -11.83 -6.57
C THR A 309 -18.48 -10.36 -6.26
N VAL A 310 -18.28 -10.02 -4.99
CA VAL A 310 -17.85 -8.68 -4.57
C VAL A 310 -16.33 -8.66 -4.49
N ARG A 311 -15.65 -7.68 -5.09
CA ARG A 311 -14.19 -7.53 -5.12
C ARG A 311 -13.76 -6.21 -4.50
N LEU A 312 -12.55 -6.19 -3.92
CA LEU A 312 -11.89 -4.95 -3.52
C LEU A 312 -11.33 -4.26 -4.75
N VAL A 313 -11.57 -2.96 -4.85
CA VAL A 313 -11.07 -2.08 -5.92
C VAL A 313 -10.23 -0.99 -5.29
N GLN A 314 -9.12 -0.65 -5.94
CA GLN A 314 -8.15 0.36 -5.51
C GLN A 314 -7.99 1.43 -6.56
N GLU A 315 -8.25 2.68 -6.21
CA GLU A 315 -8.09 3.82 -7.13
C GLU A 315 -7.16 4.86 -6.53
N PRO A 316 -6.15 5.36 -7.27
CA PRO A 316 -5.32 6.46 -6.80
C PRO A 316 -6.19 7.67 -6.43
N ILE A 317 -5.87 8.32 -5.30
CA ILE A 317 -6.61 9.50 -4.83
C ILE A 317 -6.65 10.62 -5.88
N ASP A 318 -7.73 11.40 -5.88
CA ASP A 318 -7.91 12.49 -6.83
C ASP A 318 -6.94 13.65 -6.62
N GLU A 319 -6.41 13.81 -5.41
CA GLU A 319 -5.47 14.88 -5.06
C GLU A 319 -4.18 14.82 -5.89
N LEU A 320 -3.78 13.64 -6.37
CA LEU A 320 -2.62 13.49 -7.27
C LEU A 320 -2.82 14.25 -8.60
N LYS A 321 -4.07 14.50 -9.01
CA LYS A 321 -4.36 15.30 -10.21
C LYS A 321 -3.83 16.72 -10.12
N LYS A 322 -3.59 17.26 -8.92
CA LYS A 322 -2.96 18.57 -8.70
C LYS A 322 -1.53 18.64 -9.25
N LEU A 323 -0.86 17.49 -9.34
CA LEU A 323 0.50 17.40 -9.86
C LEU A 323 0.57 17.28 -11.38
N ARG A 324 -0.56 17.02 -12.06
CA ARG A 324 -0.63 16.89 -13.51
C ARG A 324 -0.24 18.20 -14.18
N GLU A 325 0.65 18.09 -15.15
CA GLU A 325 0.93 19.14 -16.11
C GLU A 325 0.08 18.98 -17.38
N VAL A 326 0.32 19.82 -18.38
CA VAL A 326 -0.38 19.74 -19.66
C VAL A 326 -0.14 18.36 -20.28
N PRO A 327 -1.19 17.58 -20.56
CA PRO A 327 -1.01 16.24 -21.09
C PRO A 327 -0.57 16.25 -22.55
N TRP A 328 0.23 15.26 -22.92
CA TRP A 328 0.27 14.78 -24.29
C TRP A 328 -0.93 13.84 -24.51
N THR A 329 -1.64 14.00 -25.62
CA THR A 329 -2.88 13.26 -25.87
C THR A 329 -2.92 12.67 -27.27
N ALA A 330 -3.49 11.47 -27.39
CA ALA A 330 -3.81 10.85 -28.66
C ALA A 330 -5.09 10.00 -28.54
N ASN A 331 -5.75 9.74 -29.67
CA ASN A 331 -6.95 8.90 -29.70
C ASN A 331 -6.98 8.06 -30.97
N GLY A 332 -7.35 6.78 -30.82
CA GLY A 332 -7.46 5.85 -31.94
C GLY A 332 -6.11 5.53 -32.58
N LEU A 333 -5.05 5.44 -31.78
CA LEU A 333 -3.76 4.98 -32.28
C LEU A 333 -3.80 3.47 -32.48
N GLU A 334 -3.80 3.02 -33.72
CA GLU A 334 -3.62 1.60 -34.03
C GLU A 334 -2.13 1.25 -34.03
N VAL A 335 -1.81 0.11 -33.41
CA VAL A 335 -0.51 -0.56 -33.50
C VAL A 335 -0.76 -1.99 -33.96
N SER A 336 -0.07 -2.40 -35.03
CA SER A 336 -0.24 -3.69 -35.68
C SER A 336 1.13 -4.33 -35.87
N ASP A 337 1.35 -5.48 -35.22
CA ASP A 337 2.61 -6.24 -35.24
C ASP A 337 3.88 -5.38 -35.14
N GLY A 338 4.04 -4.67 -34.03
CA GLY A 338 5.19 -3.83 -33.81
C GLY A 338 5.07 -2.88 -32.62
N THR A 339 5.83 -1.80 -32.69
CA THR A 339 5.88 -0.75 -31.67
C THR A 339 5.57 0.60 -32.28
N ARG A 340 5.09 1.51 -31.43
CA ARG A 340 4.87 2.92 -31.77
C ARG A 340 5.45 3.81 -30.67
N LYS A 341 6.58 4.45 -30.95
CA LYS A 341 7.13 5.49 -30.07
C LYS A 341 6.19 6.69 -30.02
N LEU A 342 5.90 7.17 -28.82
CA LEU A 342 5.11 8.37 -28.60
C LEU A 342 6.00 9.61 -28.63
N ALA A 343 5.43 10.75 -29.02
CA ALA A 343 6.11 12.04 -28.96
C ALA A 343 6.06 12.61 -27.53
N PHE A 344 6.50 11.81 -26.56
CA PHE A 344 6.57 12.12 -25.13
C PHE A 344 7.87 11.53 -24.57
N GLU A 345 8.57 12.32 -23.75
CA GLU A 345 9.74 11.88 -23.00
C GLU A 345 9.65 12.41 -21.56
N GLY A 346 9.84 11.53 -20.57
CA GLY A 346 9.80 11.88 -19.15
C GLY A 346 10.08 10.70 -18.23
N ALA A 347 10.48 10.99 -17.00
CA ALA A 347 10.72 9.98 -15.95
C ALA A 347 9.61 9.92 -14.89
N CYS A 348 8.83 11.01 -14.75
CA CYS A 348 7.74 11.14 -13.78
C CYS A 348 6.46 11.53 -14.52
N TYR A 349 5.51 10.61 -14.64
CA TYR A 349 4.25 10.84 -15.34
C TYR A 349 3.15 9.89 -14.91
N GLU A 350 1.93 10.29 -15.20
CA GLU A 350 0.74 9.46 -15.15
C GLU A 350 0.25 9.24 -16.58
N PHE A 351 -0.20 8.03 -16.91
CA PHE A 351 -0.94 7.80 -18.14
C PHE A 351 -2.29 7.15 -17.88
N GLU A 352 -3.24 7.45 -18.76
CA GLU A 352 -4.58 6.87 -18.80
C GLU A 352 -4.87 6.45 -20.25
N MET A 353 -5.38 5.25 -20.47
CA MET A 353 -5.80 4.78 -21.79
C MET A 353 -6.84 3.67 -21.71
N THR A 354 -7.57 3.51 -22.82
CA THR A 354 -8.42 2.34 -23.10
C THR A 354 -7.85 1.64 -24.33
N VAL A 355 -7.64 0.34 -24.25
CA VAL A 355 -7.16 -0.47 -25.37
C VAL A 355 -8.27 -1.39 -25.83
N GLU A 356 -8.60 -1.34 -27.12
CA GLU A 356 -9.57 -2.21 -27.77
C GLU A 356 -8.86 -3.12 -28.76
N TRP A 357 -9.34 -4.35 -28.92
CA TRP A 357 -8.81 -5.28 -29.91
C TRP A 357 -9.89 -6.18 -30.49
N GLU A 358 -9.59 -6.80 -31.63
CA GLU A 358 -10.37 -7.93 -32.16
C GLU A 358 -9.52 -9.20 -32.15
N LYS A 359 -8.35 -9.15 -32.79
CA LYS A 359 -7.39 -10.25 -32.84
C LYS A 359 -5.97 -9.72 -32.64
N VAL A 360 -5.37 -10.13 -31.54
CA VAL A 360 -3.99 -9.82 -31.14
C VAL A 360 -3.55 -10.86 -30.10
N GLU A 361 -2.27 -11.22 -30.06
CA GLU A 361 -1.75 -12.17 -29.05
C GLU A 361 -1.41 -11.44 -27.75
N GLU A 362 -0.75 -10.29 -27.86
CA GLU A 362 -0.44 -9.41 -26.73
C GLU A 362 -0.36 -7.94 -27.14
N PHE A 363 -0.62 -7.04 -26.20
CA PHE A 363 -0.42 -5.61 -26.37
C PHE A 363 -0.08 -4.95 -25.04
N GLY A 364 0.42 -3.73 -25.11
CA GLY A 364 0.67 -2.95 -23.91
C GLY A 364 1.42 -1.65 -24.14
N VAL A 365 2.02 -1.18 -23.06
CA VAL A 365 2.83 0.03 -22.99
C VAL A 365 4.22 -0.31 -22.48
N ARG A 366 5.25 0.29 -23.09
CA ARG A 366 6.63 0.28 -22.62
C ARG A 366 6.97 1.63 -22.03
N MET A 367 7.31 1.62 -20.75
CA MET A 367 7.65 2.79 -19.94
C MET A 367 9.16 2.84 -19.73
N ARG A 368 9.69 4.05 -19.51
CA ARG A 368 11.11 4.28 -19.22
C ARG A 368 12.00 3.63 -20.29
N VAL A 369 11.72 3.93 -21.56
CA VAL A 369 12.40 3.31 -22.70
C VAL A 369 13.69 4.05 -23.05
N SER A 370 14.78 3.31 -23.25
CA SER A 370 15.98 3.77 -23.95
C SER A 370 16.84 2.57 -24.39
N GLY A 371 17.11 2.45 -25.68
CA GLY A 371 17.89 1.33 -26.22
C GLY A 371 17.22 -0.01 -25.92
N SER A 372 17.85 -0.83 -25.09
CA SER A 372 17.31 -2.13 -24.66
C SER A 372 16.51 -2.07 -23.36
N GLU A 373 16.47 -0.93 -22.66
CA GLU A 373 15.73 -0.79 -21.41
C GLU A 373 14.25 -0.47 -21.67
N ALA A 374 13.38 -1.15 -20.93
CA ALA A 374 11.95 -0.89 -20.84
C ALA A 374 11.35 -1.58 -19.59
N THR A 375 10.28 -1.00 -19.06
CA THR A 375 9.31 -1.69 -18.21
C THR A 375 8.03 -1.85 -19.01
N GLU A 376 7.49 -3.06 -19.10
CA GLU A 376 6.28 -3.32 -19.89
C GLU A 376 5.08 -3.56 -18.98
N ALA A 377 3.91 -3.10 -19.40
CA ALA A 377 2.66 -3.48 -18.78
C ALA A 377 1.60 -3.69 -19.86
N GLY A 378 0.80 -4.74 -19.73
CA GLY A 378 -0.10 -5.12 -20.81
C GLY A 378 -0.95 -6.32 -20.51
N TYR A 379 -1.40 -6.96 -21.58
CA TYR A 379 -2.30 -8.12 -21.53
C TYR A 379 -1.93 -9.14 -22.60
N TYR A 380 -1.69 -10.39 -22.17
CA TYR A 380 -1.62 -11.57 -23.02
C TYR A 380 -3.05 -12.06 -23.29
N VAL A 381 -3.58 -11.76 -24.47
CA VAL A 381 -4.96 -12.10 -24.85
C VAL A 381 -5.16 -13.61 -24.93
N SER A 382 -4.20 -14.33 -25.50
CA SER A 382 -4.29 -15.79 -25.69
C SER A 382 -4.29 -16.56 -24.36
N GLY A 383 -3.71 -15.99 -23.30
CA GLY A 383 -3.62 -16.59 -21.97
C GLY A 383 -4.60 -16.02 -20.94
N ASN A 384 -5.34 -14.97 -21.26
CA ASN A 384 -6.13 -14.18 -20.30
C ASN A 384 -5.29 -13.62 -19.13
N ARG A 385 -4.09 -13.09 -19.41
CA ARG A 385 -3.14 -12.68 -18.35
C ARG A 385 -2.78 -11.21 -18.44
N LEU A 386 -3.06 -10.44 -17.38
CA LEU A 386 -2.48 -9.11 -17.19
C LEU A 386 -1.03 -9.26 -16.75
N PHE A 387 -0.16 -8.34 -17.16
CA PHE A 387 1.25 -8.41 -16.77
C PHE A 387 1.90 -7.06 -16.51
N VAL A 388 2.95 -7.10 -15.68
CA VAL A 388 3.99 -6.07 -15.57
C VAL A 388 5.34 -6.76 -15.62
N ASP A 389 6.12 -6.44 -16.65
CA ASP A 389 7.44 -7.02 -16.90
C ASP A 389 8.55 -6.00 -16.63
N ARG A 390 9.38 -6.31 -15.64
CA ARG A 390 10.58 -5.52 -15.31
C ARG A 390 11.90 -6.20 -15.65
N THR A 391 11.91 -7.24 -16.46
CA THR A 391 13.12 -7.98 -16.87
C THR A 391 14.17 -7.11 -17.56
N ARG A 392 13.76 -5.98 -18.15
CA ARG A 392 14.63 -5.03 -18.85
C ARG A 392 14.60 -3.62 -18.26
N SER A 393 14.23 -3.46 -16.99
CA SER A 393 13.99 -2.16 -16.38
C SER A 393 15.23 -1.48 -15.76
N GLY A 394 16.41 -1.77 -16.32
CA GLY A 394 17.70 -1.24 -15.87
C GLY A 394 18.39 -2.14 -14.84
N PHE A 395 18.92 -1.54 -13.78
CA PHE A 395 19.72 -2.24 -12.78
C PHE A 395 18.90 -3.31 -12.03
N SER A 396 19.37 -4.56 -12.07
CA SER A 396 18.71 -5.72 -11.44
C SER A 396 19.59 -6.54 -10.50
N ASP A 397 20.88 -6.20 -10.37
CA ASP A 397 21.84 -6.90 -9.49
C ASP A 397 21.58 -6.58 -8.02
N ILE A 398 20.52 -7.17 -7.44
CA ILE A 398 20.08 -6.93 -6.07
C ILE A 398 20.45 -8.12 -5.19
N ILE A 399 21.03 -7.82 -4.02
CA ILE A 399 21.26 -8.80 -2.97
C ILE A 399 20.03 -8.86 -2.07
N GLY A 400 19.50 -10.06 -1.86
CA GLY A 400 18.38 -10.29 -0.97
C GLY A 400 18.79 -10.34 0.50
N ARG A 401 17.78 -10.45 1.36
CA ARG A 401 17.93 -10.58 2.82
C ARG A 401 18.83 -11.74 3.24
N SER A 402 18.89 -12.80 2.43
CA SER A 402 19.74 -13.98 2.67
C SER A 402 21.23 -13.74 2.37
N GLY A 403 21.61 -12.55 1.89
CA GLY A 403 22.96 -12.23 1.43
C GLY A 403 23.31 -12.81 0.06
N LYS A 404 22.33 -13.36 -0.67
CA LYS A 404 22.48 -13.92 -2.02
C LYS A 404 21.78 -13.05 -3.06
N PRO A 405 22.19 -13.08 -4.34
CA PRO A 405 21.43 -12.46 -5.42
C PRO A 405 19.98 -12.95 -5.45
N VAL A 406 19.05 -12.04 -5.73
CA VAL A 406 17.64 -12.35 -5.98
C VAL A 406 17.30 -12.09 -7.44
N GLN A 407 16.36 -12.85 -7.99
CA GLN A 407 15.83 -12.56 -9.32
C GLN A 407 14.92 -11.33 -9.25
N PHE A 408 15.50 -10.15 -9.43
CA PHE A 408 14.75 -8.89 -9.45
C PHE A 408 14.10 -8.64 -10.81
N ASP A 409 14.81 -8.96 -11.89
CA ASP A 409 14.37 -8.92 -13.28
C ASP A 409 13.37 -10.05 -13.58
N LYS A 410 12.08 -9.73 -13.46
CA LYS A 410 11.00 -10.71 -13.68
C LYS A 410 9.72 -10.08 -14.22
N CYS A 411 8.88 -10.95 -14.77
CA CYS A 411 7.51 -10.65 -15.17
C CYS A 411 6.54 -11.11 -14.09
N PHE A 412 5.61 -10.23 -13.73
CA PHE A 412 4.49 -10.51 -12.84
C PHE A 412 3.22 -10.62 -13.65
N GLU A 413 2.40 -11.60 -13.33
CA GLU A 413 1.22 -11.89 -14.11
C GLU A 413 0.07 -12.41 -13.26
N THR A 414 -1.16 -12.10 -13.67
CA THR A 414 -2.38 -12.64 -13.07
C THR A 414 -3.46 -12.84 -14.11
N GLU A 415 -4.40 -13.75 -13.85
CA GLU A 415 -5.58 -13.89 -14.69
C GLU A 415 -6.45 -12.62 -14.62
N ARG A 416 -6.91 -12.12 -15.77
CA ARG A 416 -7.78 -10.94 -15.81
C ARG A 416 -9.19 -11.31 -15.36
N ILE A 417 -9.75 -10.54 -14.42
CA ILE A 417 -11.09 -10.78 -13.87
C ILE A 417 -12.20 -10.37 -14.85
N ARG A 418 -12.05 -9.22 -15.53
CA ARG A 418 -13.08 -8.69 -16.43
C ARG A 418 -12.90 -9.30 -17.83
N GLU A 419 -13.99 -9.88 -18.33
CA GLU A 419 -14.06 -10.39 -19.70
C GLU A 419 -14.25 -9.27 -20.73
N GLY A 420 -14.03 -9.59 -22.00
CA GLY A 420 -14.28 -8.71 -23.13
C GLY A 420 -13.00 -8.15 -23.76
N ASN A 421 -13.20 -7.37 -24.82
CA ASN A 421 -12.15 -6.92 -25.73
C ASN A 421 -11.81 -5.43 -25.59
N GLU A 422 -12.09 -4.88 -24.40
CA GLU A 422 -11.67 -3.55 -23.96
C GLU A 422 -10.90 -3.70 -22.66
N LEU A 423 -9.73 -3.07 -22.53
CA LEU A 423 -8.93 -3.01 -21.31
C LEU A 423 -8.65 -1.56 -20.95
N LYS A 424 -8.98 -1.16 -19.72
CA LYS A 424 -8.59 0.15 -19.20
C LYS A 424 -7.29 0.05 -18.41
N MET A 425 -6.39 0.99 -18.66
CA MET A 425 -5.10 1.09 -17.98
C MET A 425 -4.89 2.50 -17.46
N ARG A 426 -4.52 2.61 -16.19
CA ARG A 426 -4.00 3.83 -15.59
C ARG A 426 -2.67 3.50 -14.91
N GLY A 427 -1.62 4.23 -15.23
CA GLY A 427 -0.28 3.95 -14.70
C GLY A 427 0.37 5.20 -14.13
N PHE A 428 1.11 5.02 -13.03
CA PHE A 428 1.95 6.04 -12.41
C PHE A 428 3.39 5.57 -12.52
N VAL A 429 4.20 6.33 -13.24
CA VAL A 429 5.62 6.05 -13.47
C VAL A 429 6.44 7.15 -12.81
N ASP A 430 7.23 6.79 -11.80
CA ASP A 430 8.13 7.70 -11.12
C ASP A 430 9.60 7.32 -11.40
N ALA A 431 10.54 8.04 -10.78
CA ALA A 431 11.97 7.87 -10.99
C ALA A 431 12.45 6.41 -10.85
N SER A 432 11.85 5.63 -9.95
CA SER A 432 12.21 4.24 -9.69
C SER A 432 11.02 3.32 -9.34
N SER A 433 9.82 3.65 -9.80
CA SER A 433 8.63 2.82 -9.58
C SER A 433 7.63 2.90 -10.73
N VAL A 434 6.83 1.85 -10.84
CA VAL A 434 5.65 1.78 -11.69
C VAL A 434 4.50 1.19 -10.87
N GLU A 435 3.37 1.89 -10.85
CA GLU A 435 2.10 1.41 -10.29
C GLU A 435 1.03 1.39 -11.39
N ILE A 436 0.55 0.20 -11.77
CA ILE A 436 -0.47 0.01 -12.82
C ILE A 436 -1.79 -0.43 -12.20
N PHE A 437 -2.87 0.22 -12.64
CA PHE A 437 -4.24 -0.03 -12.24
C PHE A 437 -5.03 -0.45 -13.49
N PHE A 438 -5.43 -1.72 -13.53
CA PHE A 438 -6.23 -2.28 -14.61
C PHE A 438 -7.72 -2.23 -14.27
N ASP A 439 -8.56 -2.05 -15.30
CA ASP A 439 -10.02 -2.18 -15.22
C ASP A 439 -10.68 -1.36 -14.09
N ASP A 440 -10.29 -0.07 -14.03
CA ASP A 440 -10.77 0.88 -13.04
C ASP A 440 -10.38 0.46 -11.59
N GLY A 441 -9.17 -0.08 -11.43
CA GLY A 441 -8.57 -0.39 -10.12
C GLY A 441 -8.86 -1.79 -9.59
N LEU A 442 -9.43 -2.67 -10.41
CA LEU A 442 -9.84 -4.02 -10.01
C LEU A 442 -8.63 -4.92 -9.75
N GLN A 443 -7.55 -4.74 -10.52
CA GLN A 443 -6.29 -5.45 -10.35
C GLN A 443 -5.15 -4.45 -10.45
N THR A 444 -4.25 -4.45 -9.47
CA THR A 444 -3.15 -3.51 -9.37
C THR A 444 -1.81 -4.23 -9.35
N PHE A 445 -0.78 -3.56 -9.87
CA PHE A 445 0.59 -4.01 -9.84
C PHE A 445 1.49 -2.88 -9.39
N THR A 446 2.31 -3.14 -8.38
CA THR A 446 3.32 -2.22 -7.87
C THR A 446 4.70 -2.82 -8.02
N SER A 447 5.58 -2.09 -8.71
CA SER A 447 6.92 -2.59 -9.01
C SER A 447 7.95 -1.49 -8.90
N LEU A 448 9.01 -1.76 -8.13
CA LEU A 448 10.24 -0.97 -8.18
C LEU A 448 10.98 -1.29 -9.48
N ILE A 449 11.61 -0.26 -10.05
CA ILE A 449 12.45 -0.32 -11.25
C ILE A 449 13.68 0.58 -11.07
N TYR A 450 14.80 0.27 -11.72
CA TYR A 450 16.03 1.08 -11.62
C TYR A 450 16.62 1.40 -13.00
N PRO A 451 15.86 2.10 -13.86
CA PRO A 451 16.27 2.41 -15.22
C PRO A 451 17.40 3.46 -15.24
N ASN A 452 18.20 3.46 -16.30
CA ASN A 452 19.18 4.51 -16.51
C ASN A 452 18.51 5.90 -16.63
N GLY A 453 19.24 6.96 -16.26
CA GLY A 453 18.68 8.33 -16.26
C GLY A 453 18.20 8.84 -17.62
N GLY A 454 18.71 8.29 -18.73
CA GLY A 454 18.27 8.61 -20.10
C GLY A 454 17.00 7.88 -20.54
N SER A 455 16.56 6.87 -19.79
CA SER A 455 15.42 6.02 -20.10
C SER A 455 14.11 6.75 -19.80
N THR A 456 13.67 7.53 -20.78
CA THR A 456 12.58 8.52 -20.67
C THR A 456 11.49 8.31 -21.73
N GLY A 457 11.69 7.39 -22.67
CA GLY A 457 10.72 7.12 -23.73
C GLY A 457 9.47 6.39 -23.23
N LEU A 458 8.42 6.51 -24.04
CA LEU A 458 7.15 5.81 -23.88
C LEU A 458 6.73 5.24 -25.25
N GLU A 459 6.40 3.96 -25.30
CA GLU A 459 5.99 3.27 -26.52
C GLU A 459 4.72 2.45 -26.29
N LEU A 460 3.94 2.27 -27.35
CA LEU A 460 2.85 1.30 -27.41
C LEU A 460 3.33 0.09 -28.21
N PHE A 461 2.81 -1.11 -27.93
CA PHE A 461 3.10 -2.29 -28.74
C PHE A 461 1.88 -3.19 -28.90
N ALA A 462 1.88 -3.96 -29.98
CA ALA A 462 0.96 -5.05 -30.26
C ALA A 462 1.70 -6.15 -31.05
N ILE A 463 1.46 -7.41 -30.71
CA ILE A 463 2.13 -8.57 -31.32
C ILE A 463 1.06 -9.63 -31.63
N GLY A 464 1.19 -10.27 -32.80
CA GLY A 464 0.28 -11.30 -33.26
C GLY A 464 -1.09 -10.74 -33.68
N GLY A 465 -1.13 -9.48 -34.12
CA GLY A 465 -2.35 -8.78 -34.55
C GLY A 465 -2.31 -7.28 -34.27
N ALA A 466 -3.49 -6.69 -34.02
CA ALA A 466 -3.66 -5.25 -33.89
C ALA A 466 -4.44 -4.85 -32.63
N ALA A 467 -4.02 -3.75 -32.01
CA ALA A 467 -4.71 -3.12 -30.88
C ALA A 467 -4.88 -1.61 -31.14
N VAL A 468 -6.02 -1.07 -30.72
CA VAL A 468 -6.38 0.34 -30.86
C VAL A 468 -6.37 1.01 -29.49
N PHE A 469 -5.47 1.97 -29.33
CA PHE A 469 -5.31 2.74 -28.10
C PHE A 469 -6.13 4.04 -28.17
N ARG A 470 -7.18 4.11 -27.36
CA ARG A 470 -8.12 5.23 -27.25
C ARG A 470 -7.90 6.02 -25.98
N ASN A 471 -8.35 7.28 -26.01
CA ASN A 471 -8.32 8.21 -24.88
C ASN A 471 -6.95 8.28 -24.19
N LEU A 472 -5.86 8.10 -24.94
CA LEU A 472 -4.52 8.08 -24.40
C LEU A 472 -4.14 9.48 -23.95
N ARG A 473 -3.90 9.62 -22.65
CA ARG A 473 -3.43 10.86 -22.02
C ARG A 473 -2.21 10.53 -21.20
N VAL A 474 -1.14 11.31 -21.38
CA VAL A 474 0.10 11.19 -20.62
C VAL A 474 0.35 12.55 -19.97
N TYR A 475 0.19 12.62 -18.66
CA TYR A 475 0.40 13.83 -17.87
C TYR A 475 1.80 13.77 -17.27
N PRO A 476 2.73 14.68 -17.60
CA PRO A 476 3.89 14.91 -16.76
C PRO A 476 3.43 15.20 -15.32
N ILE A 477 4.16 14.69 -14.33
CA ILE A 477 3.82 14.84 -12.91
C ILE A 477 4.90 15.67 -12.22
N LYS A 478 4.48 16.76 -11.57
CA LYS A 478 5.37 17.63 -10.80
C LYS A 478 5.88 16.94 -9.53
N SER A 479 7.10 17.29 -9.15
CA SER A 479 7.69 16.89 -7.88
C SER A 479 6.94 17.49 -6.68
N ILE A 480 6.73 16.70 -5.63
CA ILE A 480 6.18 17.14 -4.35
C ILE A 480 7.23 17.81 -3.45
N TRP A 481 8.51 17.69 -3.80
CA TRP A 481 9.64 18.19 -3.00
C TRP A 481 10.04 19.63 -3.33
N ARG A 482 9.72 20.10 -4.53
CA ARG A 482 10.08 21.43 -5.04
C ARG A 482 8.83 22.31 -5.05
N ARG A 483 8.72 23.23 -4.09
CA ARG A 483 7.66 24.25 -4.05
C ARG A 483 8.11 25.56 -4.65
#